data_AF-A0A2G2WVK7-F1
#
_entry.id   AF-A0A2G2WVK7-F1
#
_cell.length_a   1.000
_cell.length_b   1.000
_cell.length_c   1.000
_cell.angle_alpha   90.00
_cell.angle_beta   90.00
_cell.angle_gamma   90.00
#
_symmetry.space_group_name_H-M   'P 1'
#
loop_
_entity.id
_entity.type
_entity.pdbx_description
1 polymer ?
#
loop_
_entity_poly.entity_id
_entity_poly.type
_entity_poly.pdbx_seq_one_letter_code
_entity_poly.pdbx_strand_id
1 'polypeptide(L)' 'MDSGDASGHSVGVDDDYESLLSTTDAELLKQAWRNEKAAPEILQFEAPLVQRSREQIQLMDSTEVSSSA' A
#
# COMPACT_ATOMS: atom_id res chain seq x y z
N MET A 1 -32.46 23.88 20.75
CA MET A 1 -32.22 22.74 19.85
C MET A 1 -31.50 23.32 18.66
N ASP A 2 -30.18 23.22 18.66
CA ASP A 2 -29.35 23.63 17.52
C ASP A 2 -28.79 22.34 16.92
N SER A 3 -28.97 22.23 15.60
CA SER A 3 -28.82 21.01 14.83
C SER A 3 -27.35 20.79 14.45
N GLY A 4 -26.98 19.52 14.36
CA GLY A 4 -25.60 19.09 14.22
C GLY A 4 -24.93 19.44 12.90
N ASP A 5 -23.61 19.40 12.94
CA ASP A 5 -22.80 18.90 11.85
C ASP A 5 -21.54 18.26 12.47
N ALA A 6 -21.68 16.98 12.86
CA ALA A 6 -20.53 16.13 13.07
C ALA A 6 -20.10 15.62 11.70
N SER A 7 -19.47 16.49 10.91
CA SER A 7 -18.65 16.06 9.79
C SER A 7 -17.47 15.29 10.38
N GLY A 8 -17.70 13.99 10.61
CA GLY A 8 -16.68 13.00 10.91
C GLY A 8 -15.79 12.87 9.67
N HIS A 9 -14.84 13.79 9.56
CA HIS A 9 -13.76 13.72 8.60
C HIS A 9 -12.88 12.53 8.99
N SER A 10 -13.21 11.34 8.48
CA SER A 10 -12.39 10.11 8.58
C SER A 10 -11.15 10.19 7.68
N VAL A 11 -10.51 11.35 7.57
CA VAL A 11 -9.44 11.60 6.59
C VAL A 11 -8.08 11.51 7.27
N GLY A 12 -7.94 10.48 8.09
CA GLY A 12 -6.69 10.17 8.79
C GLY A 12 -6.58 8.70 9.14
N VAL A 13 -7.71 8.05 9.46
CA VAL A 13 -7.71 6.61 9.78
C VAL A 13 -7.46 5.74 8.54
N ASP A 14 -8.00 6.11 7.38
CA ASP A 14 -7.76 5.38 6.12
C ASP A 14 -6.31 5.54 5.63
N ASP A 15 -5.77 6.76 5.60
CA ASP A 15 -4.39 7.01 5.16
C ASP A 15 -3.35 6.33 6.06
N ASP A 16 -3.54 6.37 7.38
CA ASP A 16 -2.67 5.67 8.33
C ASP A 16 -2.77 4.15 8.17
N TYR A 17 -3.97 3.62 7.90
CA TYR A 17 -4.21 2.20 7.65
C TYR A 17 -3.54 1.72 6.36
N GLU A 18 -3.67 2.48 5.28
CA GLU A 18 -3.03 2.19 3.99
C GLU A 18 -1.51 2.33 4.05
N SER A 19 -0.99 3.29 4.83
CA SER A 19 0.44 3.43 5.11
C SER A 19 0.99 2.23 5.87
N LEU A 20 0.29 1.75 6.90
CA LEU A 20 0.64 0.53 7.62
C LEU A 20 0.58 -0.71 6.72
N LEU A 21 -0.42 -0.80 5.82
CA LEU A 21 -0.50 -1.85 4.82
C LEU A 21 0.66 -1.78 3.80
N SER A 22 1.07 -0.61 3.37
CA SER A 22 2.24 -0.40 2.48
C SER A 22 3.54 -0.89 3.14
N THR A 23 3.77 -0.53 4.41
CA THR A 23 4.93 -1.07 5.15
C THR A 23 4.86 -2.59 5.29
N THR A 24 3.66 -3.16 5.40
CA THR A 24 3.43 -4.60 5.48
C THR A 24 3.67 -5.30 4.13
N ASP A 25 3.17 -4.75 3.03
CA ASP A 25 3.33 -5.31 1.68
C ASP A 25 4.82 -5.33 1.25
N ALA A 26 5.61 -4.33 1.66
CA ALA A 26 7.06 -4.33 1.44
C ALA A 26 7.79 -5.48 2.19
N GLU A 27 7.39 -5.80 3.43
CA GLU A 27 7.94 -6.95 4.15
C GLU A 27 7.54 -8.28 3.50
N LEU A 28 6.29 -8.39 3.04
CA LEU A 28 5.80 -9.57 2.33
C LEU A 28 6.56 -9.80 1.01
N LEU A 29 6.81 -8.74 0.22
CA LEU A 29 7.61 -8.82 -1.00
C LEU A 29 9.06 -9.24 -0.71
N LYS A 30 9.68 -8.67 0.32
CA LYS A 30 11.03 -9.06 0.75
C LYS A 30 11.09 -10.53 1.15
N GLN A 31 10.07 -11.03 1.86
CA GLN A 31 9.99 -12.42 2.25
C GLN A 31 9.81 -13.34 1.04
N ALA A 32 8.86 -13.01 0.14
CA ALA A 32 8.61 -13.77 -1.08
C ALA A 32 9.87 -13.87 -1.95
N TRP A 33 10.61 -12.76 -2.10
CA TRP A 33 11.87 -12.76 -2.84
C TRP A 33 12.94 -13.66 -2.21
N ARG A 34 13.11 -13.62 -0.88
CA ARG A 34 14.06 -14.52 -0.19
C ARG A 34 13.68 -15.98 -0.37
N ASN A 35 12.39 -16.29 -0.32
CA ASN A 35 11.89 -17.65 -0.53
C ASN A 35 12.18 -18.12 -1.96
N GLU A 36 11.86 -17.31 -2.97
CA GLU A 36 12.16 -17.61 -4.39
C GLU A 36 13.66 -17.83 -4.62
N LYS A 37 14.52 -17.04 -3.97
CA LYS A 37 15.97 -17.19 -4.06
C LYS A 37 16.51 -18.45 -3.39
N ALA A 38 15.78 -19.00 -2.43
CA ALA A 38 16.17 -20.20 -1.70
C ALA A 38 15.57 -21.49 -2.31
N ALA A 39 14.50 -21.37 -3.09
CA ALA A 39 13.82 -22.51 -3.71
C ALA A 39 14.54 -22.95 -5.01
N PRO A 40 14.75 -24.26 -5.22
CA PRO A 40 15.24 -24.78 -6.50
C PRO A 40 14.13 -24.81 -7.58
N GLU A 41 12.87 -24.87 -7.17
CA GLU A 41 11.68 -24.73 -8.02
C GLU A 41 11.15 -23.29 -8.08
N ILE A 42 10.38 -22.99 -9.13
CA ILE A 42 9.68 -21.70 -9.29
C ILE A 42 8.46 -21.69 -8.37
N LEU A 43 8.34 -20.71 -7.47
CA LEU A 43 7.20 -20.62 -6.56
C LEU A 43 5.99 -19.95 -7.24
N GLN A 44 4.85 -19.98 -6.55
CA GLN A 44 3.63 -19.36 -7.06
C GLN A 44 3.73 -17.85 -7.09
N PHE A 45 3.19 -17.26 -8.15
CA PHE A 45 3.14 -15.82 -8.30
C PHE A 45 2.04 -15.21 -7.42
N GLU A 46 2.45 -14.37 -6.47
CA GLU A 46 1.56 -13.64 -5.56
C GLU A 46 0.91 -12.43 -6.26
N ALA A 47 0.03 -12.70 -7.22
CA ALA A 47 -0.61 -11.66 -8.05
C ALA A 47 -1.28 -10.53 -7.25
N PRO A 48 -2.06 -10.81 -6.17
CA PRO A 48 -2.72 -9.76 -5.40
C PRO A 48 -1.72 -8.81 -4.71
N LEU A 49 -0.64 -9.37 -4.15
CA LEU A 49 0.41 -8.60 -3.48
C LEU A 49 1.12 -7.69 -4.49
N VAL A 50 1.54 -8.26 -5.63
CA VAL A 50 2.25 -7.50 -6.67
C VAL A 50 1.35 -6.41 -7.27
N GLN A 51 0.06 -6.67 -7.45
CA GLN A 51 -0.87 -5.67 -7.95
C GLN A 51 -0.98 -4.48 -6.97
N ARG A 52 -1.28 -4.74 -5.70
CA ARG A 52 -1.40 -3.67 -4.68
C ARG A 52 -0.12 -2.85 -4.54
N SER A 53 1.04 -3.51 -4.47
CA SER A 53 2.31 -2.79 -4.36
C SER A 53 2.60 -1.92 -5.58
N ARG A 54 2.20 -2.34 -6.78
CA ARG A 54 2.33 -1.50 -8.00
C ARG A 54 1.41 -0.31 -7.98
N GLU A 55 0.19 -0.46 -7.47
CA GLU A 55 -0.78 0.64 -7.31
C GLU A 55 -0.27 1.66 -6.28
N GLN A 56 0.28 1.19 -5.15
CA GLN A 56 0.89 2.04 -4.13
C GLN A 56 2.08 2.85 -4.69
N ILE A 57 3.00 2.21 -5.43
CA ILE A 57 4.13 2.91 -6.06
C ILE A 57 3.64 3.98 -7.04
N GLN A 58 2.68 3.64 -7.91
CA GLN A 58 2.12 4.59 -8.88
C GLN A 58 1.45 5.79 -8.21
N LEU A 59 0.75 5.56 -7.09
CA LEU A 59 0.12 6.62 -6.32
C LEU A 59 1.18 7.55 -5.72
N MET A 60 2.23 6.99 -5.10
CA MET A 60 3.35 7.75 -4.56
C MET A 60 4.01 8.61 -5.64
N ASP A 61 4.38 8.01 -6.78
CA ASP A 61 5.02 8.71 -7.91
C ASP A 61 4.14 9.84 -8.47
N SER A 62 2.81 9.62 -8.53
CA SER A 62 1.87 10.61 -9.04
C SER A 62 1.64 11.78 -8.08
N THR A 63 1.68 11.52 -6.76
CA THR A 63 1.60 12.58 -5.74
C THR A 63 2.86 13.45 -5.70
N GLU A 64 4.04 12.87 -5.98
CA GLU A 64 5.28 13.64 -6.08
C GLU A 64 5.29 14.56 -7.32
N VAL A 65 4.77 14.08 -8.47
CA VAL A 65 4.77 14.88 -9.71
C VAL A 65 3.83 16.09 -9.64
N SER A 66 2.73 16.00 -8.89
CA SER A 66 1.76 17.08 -8.76
C SER A 66 2.19 18.18 -7.78
N SER A 67 3.15 17.92 -6.90
CA SER A 67 3.65 18.89 -5.91
C SER A 67 4.76 19.80 -6.47
N SER A 68 5.27 19.48 -7.67
CA SER A 68 6.41 20.17 -8.31
C SER A 68 6.01 21.03 -9.53
N ALA A 69 4.71 21.27 -9.75
CA ALA A 69 4.17 22.08 -10.86
C ALA A 69 3.56 23.39 -10.33
#